data_AF-A0AAD7CTX4-F1
#
_entry.id   AF-A0AAD7CTX4-F1
#
_cell.length_a   1.000
_cell.length_b   1.000
_cell.length_c   1.000
_cell.angle_alpha   90.00
_cell.angle_beta   90.00
_cell.angle_gamma   90.00
#
_symmetry.space_group_name_H-M   'P 1'
#
loop_
_entity.id
_entity.type
_entity.pdbx_description
1 polymer ?
#
loop_
_entity_poly.entity_id
_entity_poly.type
_entity_poly.pdbx_seq_one_letter_code
_entity_poly.pdbx_strand_id
1 'polypeptide(L)'
;LTKFAEIHTDCLRDFSASQTMLQKALHTLNKHELHSSNGAIPMTVSNNLKLPHVQLVKGATGAETDAEVVAERMSAEKEIAVASVTVTKYLGKLYATQVNLCKEQVNVASASAAFSARLKAYGKPIITAGGGEDDTVRDTVIALLTEAICAELLSLNFEFVAVLDREAEVKEAKATAVITARADAEMMEATKPVKEMLQEAVK
;
A
#
# COMPACT_ATOMS: atom_id res chain seq x y z
N LEU A 1 33.81 -14.00 15.51
CA LEU A 1 33.56 -13.65 14.09
C LEU A 1 32.14 -13.99 13.65
N THR A 2 31.62 -15.19 13.95
CA THR A 2 30.24 -15.61 13.66
C THR A 2 29.17 -14.61 14.11
N LYS A 3 29.27 -14.08 15.33
CA LYS A 3 28.24 -13.15 15.85
C LYS A 3 28.21 -11.77 15.18
N PHE A 4 29.35 -11.27 14.71
CA PHE A 4 29.40 -10.02 13.95
C PHE A 4 28.71 -10.18 12.59
N ALA A 5 28.99 -11.30 11.90
CA ALA A 5 28.34 -11.64 10.64
C ALA A 5 26.83 -11.84 10.81
N GLU A 6 26.39 -12.44 11.92
CA GLU A 6 24.96 -12.54 12.26
C GLU A 6 24.31 -11.17 12.45
N ILE A 7 24.89 -10.27 13.25
CA ILE A 7 24.33 -8.92 13.49
C ILE A 7 24.24 -8.13 12.17
N HIS A 8 25.24 -8.27 11.30
CA HIS A 8 25.25 -7.67 9.97
C HIS A 8 24.12 -8.20 9.10
N THR A 9 24.03 -9.53 8.96
CA THR A 9 23.01 -10.20 8.14
C THR A 9 21.60 -9.91 8.65
N ASP A 10 21.41 -9.91 9.97
CA ASP A 10 20.14 -9.57 10.60
C ASP A 10 19.72 -8.12 10.28
N CYS A 11 20.66 -7.16 10.34
CA CYS A 11 20.36 -5.77 10.00
C CYS A 11 19.88 -5.61 8.55
N LEU A 12 20.58 -6.22 7.59
CA LEU A 12 20.19 -6.18 6.18
C LEU A 12 18.85 -6.87 5.93
N ARG A 13 18.63 -8.02 6.57
CA ARG A 13 17.36 -8.76 6.47
C ARG A 13 16.20 -7.96 7.05
N ASP A 14 16.37 -7.40 8.24
CA ASP A 14 15.34 -6.60 8.91
C ASP A 14 14.99 -5.37 8.05
N PHE A 15 15.99 -4.70 7.47
CA PHE A 15 15.77 -3.56 6.57
C PHE A 15 15.04 -3.95 5.28
N SER A 16 15.44 -5.05 4.65
CA SER A 16 14.77 -5.57 3.43
C SER A 16 13.33 -6.01 3.71
N ALA A 17 13.07 -6.57 4.89
CA ALA A 17 11.72 -6.93 5.33
C ALA A 17 10.85 -5.68 5.51
N SER A 18 11.40 -4.60 6.10
CA SER A 18 10.70 -3.31 6.22
C SER A 18 10.40 -2.68 4.86
N GLN A 19 11.31 -2.77 3.89
CA GLN A 19 11.05 -2.34 2.50
C GLN A 19 9.88 -3.12 1.88
N THR A 20 9.86 -4.44 2.05
CA THR A 20 8.77 -5.31 1.57
C THR A 20 7.44 -4.93 2.22
N MET A 21 7.44 -4.63 3.53
CA MET A 21 6.25 -4.17 4.24
C MET A 21 5.76 -2.82 3.70
N LEU A 22 6.66 -1.88 3.45
CA LEU A 22 6.33 -0.58 2.88
C LEU A 22 5.72 -0.73 1.48
N GLN A 23 6.27 -1.58 0.61
CA GLN A 23 5.71 -1.85 -0.72
C GLN A 23 4.27 -2.39 -0.62
N LYS A 24 4.03 -3.34 0.28
CA LYS A 24 2.68 -3.90 0.51
C LYS A 24 1.70 -2.85 1.06
N ALA A 25 2.15 -2.00 1.97
CA ALA A 25 1.35 -0.92 2.53
C ALA A 25 0.96 0.10 1.45
N LEU A 26 1.93 0.54 0.63
CA LEU A 26 1.69 1.43 -0.52
C LEU A 26 0.71 0.81 -1.53
N HIS A 27 0.88 -0.47 -1.86
CA HIS A 27 -0.05 -1.18 -2.74
C HIS A 27 -1.48 -1.18 -2.18
N THR A 28 -1.63 -1.43 -0.88
CA THR A 28 -2.93 -1.49 -0.21
C THR A 28 -3.61 -0.12 -0.21
N LEU A 29 -2.87 0.95 0.10
CA LEU A 29 -3.37 2.32 0.04
C LEU A 29 -3.82 2.69 -1.38
N ASN A 30 -2.96 2.49 -2.38
CA ASN A 30 -3.27 2.78 -3.78
C ASN A 30 -4.52 2.03 -4.26
N LYS A 31 -4.65 0.75 -3.88
CA LYS A 31 -5.84 -0.06 -4.20
C LYS A 31 -7.10 0.50 -3.54
N HIS A 32 -6.99 0.95 -2.28
CA HIS A 32 -8.11 1.57 -1.58
C HIS A 32 -8.52 2.89 -2.24
N GLU A 33 -7.56 3.75 -2.59
CA GLU A 33 -7.82 5.02 -3.28
C GLU A 33 -8.47 4.82 -4.64
N LEU A 34 -8.01 3.84 -5.42
CA LEU A 34 -8.62 3.47 -6.69
C LEU A 34 -10.08 3.04 -6.51
N HIS A 35 -10.35 2.14 -5.55
CA HIS A 35 -11.70 1.62 -5.30
C HIS A 35 -12.65 2.60 -4.61
N SER A 36 -12.12 3.64 -3.95
CA SER A 36 -12.91 4.70 -3.30
C SER A 36 -13.01 5.99 -4.13
N SER A 37 -12.41 5.99 -5.33
CA SER A 37 -12.47 7.12 -6.26
C SER A 37 -13.91 7.51 -6.59
N ASN A 38 -14.14 8.82 -6.76
CA ASN A 38 -15.46 9.40 -7.07
C ASN A 38 -16.58 9.03 -6.08
N GLY A 39 -16.23 8.77 -4.81
CA GLY A 39 -17.21 8.43 -3.77
C GLY A 39 -17.72 6.99 -3.84
N ALA A 40 -17.10 6.13 -4.64
CA ALA A 40 -17.40 4.71 -4.66
C ALA A 40 -17.12 4.08 -3.28
N ILE A 41 -17.95 3.11 -2.88
CA ILE A 41 -17.73 2.31 -1.68
C ILE A 41 -16.96 1.05 -2.10
N PRO A 42 -15.72 0.84 -1.60
CA PRO A 42 -14.95 -0.36 -1.92
C PRO A 42 -15.72 -1.63 -1.59
N MET A 43 -15.55 -2.67 -2.42
CA MET A 43 -16.21 -3.98 -2.23
C MET A 43 -15.94 -4.60 -0.86
N THR A 44 -14.78 -4.33 -0.26
CA THR A 44 -14.46 -4.76 1.10
C THR A 44 -15.37 -4.14 2.15
N VAL A 45 -15.80 -2.90 1.96
CA VAL A 45 -16.75 -2.21 2.85
C VAL A 45 -18.17 -2.69 2.54
N SER A 46 -18.56 -2.67 1.27
CA SER A 46 -19.94 -3.03 0.87
C SER A 46 -20.27 -4.49 1.15
N ASN A 47 -19.30 -5.41 1.18
CA ASN A 47 -19.53 -6.80 1.54
C ASN A 47 -19.73 -7.04 3.03
N ASN A 48 -19.19 -6.18 3.90
CA ASN A 48 -19.30 -6.33 5.34
C ASN A 48 -20.43 -5.48 5.95
N LEU A 49 -20.86 -4.42 5.25
CA LEU A 49 -21.99 -3.57 5.63
C LEU A 49 -23.15 -3.80 4.65
N LYS A 50 -23.95 -4.85 4.93
CA LYS A 50 -25.18 -5.15 4.18
C LYS A 50 -26.36 -5.31 5.13
N LEU A 51 -27.55 -4.88 4.68
CA LEU A 51 -28.78 -5.26 5.37
C LEU A 51 -29.04 -6.76 5.21
N PRO A 52 -29.70 -7.38 6.21
CA PRO A 52 -30.30 -8.69 6.02
C PRO A 52 -31.24 -8.67 4.81
N HIS A 53 -31.25 -9.75 4.03
CA HIS A 53 -32.21 -9.88 2.95
C HIS A 53 -33.59 -10.17 3.55
N VAL A 54 -34.52 -9.22 3.38
CA VAL A 54 -35.92 -9.39 3.79
C VAL A 54 -36.78 -9.58 2.55
N GLN A 55 -37.40 -10.74 2.41
CA GLN A 55 -38.47 -10.98 1.44
C GLN A 55 -39.81 -10.89 2.15
N LEU A 56 -40.64 -9.92 1.75
CA LEU A 56 -42.00 -9.82 2.27
C LEU A 56 -42.88 -10.85 1.54
N VAL A 57 -43.55 -11.69 2.32
CA VAL A 57 -44.45 -12.73 1.79
C VAL A 57 -45.72 -12.04 1.28
N LYS A 58 -45.98 -12.12 -0.03
CA LYS A 58 -47.23 -11.65 -0.64
C LYS A 58 -48.41 -12.40 -0.01
N GLY A 59 -49.13 -11.74 0.90
CA GLY A 59 -50.37 -12.25 1.50
C GLY A 59 -50.54 -12.02 3.01
N ALA A 60 -49.52 -11.52 3.73
CA ALA A 60 -49.58 -11.35 5.19
C ALA A 60 -49.71 -9.88 5.66
N THR A 61 -49.59 -8.91 4.76
CA THR A 61 -49.52 -7.48 5.09
C THR A 61 -50.54 -6.68 4.28
N GLY A 62 -51.17 -5.69 4.93
CA GLY A 62 -52.02 -4.71 4.26
C GLY A 62 -51.15 -3.67 3.54
N ALA A 63 -51.75 -2.89 2.63
CA ALA A 63 -51.02 -1.91 1.82
C ALA A 63 -50.27 -0.85 2.67
N GLU A 64 -50.79 -0.52 3.86
CA GLU A 64 -50.14 0.39 4.83
C GLU A 64 -48.93 -0.26 5.53
N THR A 65 -49.01 -1.55 5.86
CA THR A 65 -47.90 -2.29 6.47
C THR A 65 -46.73 -2.47 5.49
N ASP A 66 -47.03 -2.68 4.21
CA ASP A 66 -46.01 -2.70 3.16
C ASP A 66 -45.32 -1.33 2.99
N ALA A 67 -46.06 -0.23 3.11
CA ALA A 67 -45.50 1.12 2.98
C ALA A 67 -44.59 1.50 4.17
N GLU A 68 -44.98 1.17 5.40
CA GLU A 68 -44.17 1.39 6.61
C GLU A 68 -42.87 0.58 6.57
N VAL A 69 -42.95 -0.71 6.22
CA VAL A 69 -41.76 -1.58 6.12
C VAL A 69 -40.82 -1.12 5.01
N VAL A 70 -41.35 -0.63 3.88
CA VAL A 70 -40.53 -0.04 2.81
C VAL A 70 -39.87 1.25 3.30
N ALA A 71 -40.58 2.11 4.03
CA ALA A 71 -40.01 3.34 4.58
C ALA A 71 -38.89 3.07 5.61
N GLU A 72 -39.08 2.11 6.51
CA GLU A 72 -38.04 1.68 7.46
C GLU A 72 -36.82 1.11 6.75
N ARG A 73 -37.04 0.25 5.74
CA ARG A 73 -35.95 -0.30 4.92
C ARG A 73 -35.16 0.82 4.23
N MET A 74 -35.83 1.78 3.62
CA MET A 74 -35.18 2.93 2.95
C MET A 74 -34.39 3.78 3.95
N SER A 75 -34.89 3.97 5.17
CA SER A 75 -34.16 4.65 6.25
C SER A 75 -32.89 3.90 6.63
N ALA A 76 -32.99 2.58 6.84
CA ALA A 76 -31.85 1.74 7.17
C ALA A 76 -30.80 1.67 6.04
N GLU A 77 -31.25 1.64 4.77
CA GLU A 77 -30.35 1.71 3.61
C GLU A 77 -29.58 3.04 3.58
N LYS A 78 -30.23 4.15 3.92
CA LYS A 78 -29.59 5.47 4.01
C LYS A 78 -28.55 5.52 5.14
N GLU A 79 -28.85 4.96 6.30
CA GLU A 79 -27.90 4.88 7.42
C GLU A 79 -26.67 4.03 7.07
N ILE A 80 -26.87 2.89 6.40
CA ILE A 80 -25.76 2.04 5.94
C ILE A 80 -24.92 2.72 4.87
N ALA A 81 -25.52 3.51 3.98
CA ALA A 81 -24.77 4.32 3.03
C ALA A 81 -23.86 5.34 3.75
N VAL A 82 -24.39 6.04 4.75
CA VAL A 82 -23.62 6.99 5.58
C VAL A 82 -22.50 6.29 6.34
N ALA A 83 -22.79 5.15 6.96
CA ALA A 83 -21.81 4.33 7.66
C ALA A 83 -20.71 3.84 6.72
N SER A 84 -21.07 3.38 5.52
CA SER A 84 -20.12 2.89 4.50
C SER A 84 -19.17 3.98 4.02
N VAL A 85 -19.66 5.20 3.80
CA VAL A 85 -18.82 6.36 3.47
C VAL A 85 -17.85 6.68 4.61
N THR A 86 -18.34 6.63 5.85
CA THR A 86 -17.53 6.92 7.05
C THR A 86 -16.43 5.89 7.25
N VAL A 87 -16.76 4.60 7.13
CA VAL A 87 -15.80 3.49 7.22
C VAL A 87 -14.78 3.57 6.11
N THR A 88 -15.19 3.89 4.87
CA THR A 88 -14.28 4.08 3.75
C THR A 88 -13.25 5.17 4.05
N LYS A 89 -13.68 6.34 4.54
CA LYS A 89 -12.77 7.43 4.95
C LYS A 89 -11.84 7.02 6.08
N TYR A 90 -12.33 6.28 7.06
CA TYR A 90 -11.53 5.79 8.17
C TYR A 90 -10.44 4.81 7.72
N LEU A 91 -10.80 3.84 6.85
CA LEU A 91 -9.84 2.90 6.27
C LEU A 91 -8.75 3.62 5.46
N GLY A 92 -9.10 4.64 4.67
CA GLY A 92 -8.11 5.46 3.98
C GLY A 92 -7.10 6.10 4.93
N LYS A 93 -7.56 6.68 6.05
CA LYS A 93 -6.68 7.23 7.10
C LYS A 93 -5.81 6.14 7.75
N LEU A 94 -6.38 4.97 8.03
CA LEU A 94 -5.65 3.86 8.63
C LEU A 94 -4.51 3.39 7.72
N TYR A 95 -4.78 3.20 6.42
CA TYR A 95 -3.76 2.79 5.45
C TYR A 95 -2.68 3.87 5.27
N ALA A 96 -3.04 5.15 5.24
CA ALA A 96 -2.08 6.24 5.19
C ALA A 96 -1.15 6.27 6.42
N THR A 97 -1.72 6.09 7.62
CA THR A 97 -0.94 5.96 8.86
C THR A 97 -0.01 4.76 8.82
N GLN A 98 -0.49 3.61 8.33
CA GLN A 98 0.33 2.41 8.18
C GLN A 98 1.52 2.65 7.23
N VAL A 99 1.30 3.32 6.10
CA VAL A 99 2.38 3.70 5.17
C VAL A 99 3.42 4.57 5.87
N ASN A 100 3.00 5.56 6.66
CA ASN A 100 3.93 6.44 7.39
C ASN A 100 4.76 5.66 8.42
N LEU A 101 4.14 4.76 9.18
CA LEU A 101 4.87 3.88 10.12
C LEU A 101 5.89 2.99 9.39
N CYS A 102 5.53 2.44 8.23
CA CYS A 102 6.47 1.67 7.42
C CYS A 102 7.62 2.52 6.86
N LYS A 103 7.37 3.78 6.47
CA LYS A 103 8.42 4.70 6.02
C LYS A 103 9.44 5.00 7.11
N GLU A 104 8.98 5.17 8.36
CA GLU A 104 9.87 5.37 9.50
C GLU A 104 10.81 4.18 9.75
N GLN A 105 10.36 2.95 9.44
CA GLN A 105 11.18 1.75 9.55
C GLN A 105 12.21 1.61 8.42
N VAL A 106 11.92 2.12 7.22
CA VAL A 106 12.87 2.20 6.10
C VAL A 106 13.71 3.48 6.23
N ASN A 107 14.36 3.64 7.38
CA ASN A 107 15.23 4.77 7.66
C ASN A 107 16.68 4.28 7.86
N VAL A 108 17.55 4.64 6.92
CA VAL A 108 18.96 4.22 6.92
C VAL A 108 19.71 4.71 8.17
N ALA A 109 19.45 5.93 8.62
CA ALA A 109 20.10 6.49 9.80
C ALA A 109 19.69 5.72 11.07
N SER A 110 18.40 5.45 11.23
CA SER A 110 17.87 4.65 12.35
C SER A 110 18.41 3.22 12.34
N ALA A 111 18.44 2.56 11.17
CA ALA A 111 18.96 1.21 11.01
C ALA A 111 20.47 1.14 11.32
N SER A 112 21.25 2.09 10.80
CA SER A 112 22.70 2.19 11.06
C SER A 112 22.99 2.46 12.55
N ALA A 113 22.21 3.33 13.19
CA ALA A 113 22.32 3.59 14.62
C ALA A 113 21.99 2.34 15.46
N ALA A 114 20.92 1.62 15.11
CA ALA A 114 20.55 0.36 15.78
C ALA A 114 21.62 -0.72 15.60
N PHE A 115 22.22 -0.84 14.42
CA PHE A 115 23.34 -1.73 14.16
C PHE A 115 24.55 -1.38 15.04
N SER A 116 24.95 -0.11 15.05
CA SER A 116 26.06 0.37 15.89
C SER A 116 25.81 0.09 17.38
N ALA A 117 24.59 0.30 17.86
CA ALA A 117 24.21 -0.01 19.24
C ALA A 117 24.31 -1.52 19.55
N ARG A 118 23.86 -2.39 18.64
CA ARG A 118 23.99 -3.86 18.77
C ARG A 118 25.45 -4.29 18.78
N LEU A 119 26.30 -3.71 17.93
CA LEU A 119 27.74 -3.97 17.91
C LEU A 119 28.43 -3.54 19.20
N LYS A 120 28.11 -2.36 19.73
CA LYS A 120 28.64 -1.88 21.01
C LYS A 120 28.23 -2.79 22.17
N ALA A 121 26.96 -3.20 22.20
CA ALA A 121 26.45 -4.12 23.22
C ALA A 121 27.14 -5.49 23.18
N TYR A 122 27.48 -5.99 21.98
CA TYR A 122 28.22 -7.25 21.83
C TYR A 122 29.72 -7.12 22.12
N GLY A 123 30.35 -6.03 21.69
CA GLY A 123 31.79 -5.80 21.83
C GLY A 123 32.23 -5.49 23.26
N LYS A 124 31.40 -4.80 24.05
CA LYS A 124 31.74 -4.38 25.42
C LYS A 124 32.06 -5.56 26.37
N PRO A 125 31.24 -6.63 26.48
CA PRO A 125 31.54 -7.77 27.34
C PRO A 125 32.84 -8.51 26.98
N ILE A 126 33.17 -8.60 25.69
CA ILE A 126 34.34 -9.35 25.20
C ILE A 126 35.64 -8.65 25.63
N ILE A 127 35.67 -7.32 25.58
CA ILE A 127 36.83 -6.52 25.97
C ILE A 127 37.00 -6.50 27.49
N THR A 128 35.90 -6.33 28.23
CA THR A 128 35.92 -6.41 29.70
C THR A 128 36.43 -7.78 30.19
N ALA A 129 36.08 -8.87 29.50
CA ALA A 129 36.58 -10.21 29.82
C ALA A 129 38.04 -10.46 29.38
N GLY A 130 38.53 -9.74 28.36
CA GLY A 130 39.87 -9.90 27.80
C GLY A 130 40.96 -9.00 28.39
N GLY A 131 40.62 -8.07 29.29
CA GLY A 131 41.57 -7.18 29.97
C GLY A 131 42.20 -6.10 29.08
N GLY A 132 41.67 -5.87 27.87
CA GLY A 132 42.14 -4.80 26.97
C GLY A 132 41.47 -3.47 27.28
N GLU A 133 42.25 -2.42 27.51
CA GLU A 133 41.73 -1.07 27.85
C GLU A 133 41.53 -0.14 26.64
N ASP A 134 41.87 -0.56 25.41
CA ASP A 134 41.84 0.35 24.26
C ASP A 134 40.45 0.46 23.61
N ASP A 135 39.56 1.16 24.32
CA ASP A 135 38.22 1.54 23.87
C ASP A 135 38.25 2.31 22.53
N THR A 136 39.35 3.02 22.22
CA THR A 136 39.51 3.85 21.03
C THR A 136 39.58 3.00 19.76
N VAL A 137 40.36 1.92 19.77
CA VAL A 137 40.48 1.01 18.63
C VAL A 137 39.16 0.29 18.37
N ARG A 138 38.47 -0.16 19.42
CA ARG A 138 37.13 -0.78 19.28
C ARG A 138 36.15 0.19 18.64
N ASP A 139 36.07 1.40 19.18
CA ASP A 139 35.09 2.38 18.72
C ASP A 139 35.38 2.80 17.27
N THR A 140 36.65 2.85 16.87
CA THR A 140 37.08 3.04 15.48
C THR A 140 36.61 1.89 14.59
N VAL A 141 36.81 0.62 14.99
CA VAL A 141 36.33 -0.54 14.22
C VAL A 141 34.82 -0.56 14.10
N ILE A 142 34.09 -0.26 15.19
CA ILE A 142 32.62 -0.18 15.15
C ILE A 142 32.18 0.94 14.21
N ALA A 143 32.87 2.10 14.22
CA ALA A 143 32.57 3.20 13.33
C ALA A 143 32.74 2.81 11.85
N LEU A 144 33.87 2.19 11.50
CA LEU A 144 34.14 1.70 10.14
C LEU A 144 33.11 0.65 9.69
N LEU A 145 32.74 -0.30 10.56
CA LEU A 145 31.70 -1.29 10.25
C LEU A 145 30.31 -0.64 10.10
N THR A 146 30.02 0.39 10.88
CA THR A 146 28.77 1.15 10.79
C THR A 146 28.71 1.95 9.48
N GLU A 147 29.83 2.53 9.05
CA GLU A 147 29.93 3.24 7.78
C GLU A 147 29.74 2.29 6.59
N ALA A 148 30.38 1.11 6.63
CA ALA A 148 30.22 0.09 5.60
C ALA A 148 28.76 -0.37 5.45
N ILE A 149 28.09 -0.72 6.56
CA ILE A 149 26.68 -1.13 6.48
C ILE A 149 25.77 0.02 6.07
N CYS A 150 26.07 1.26 6.45
CA CYS A 150 25.31 2.43 6.03
C CYS A 150 25.33 2.57 4.50
N ALA A 151 26.49 2.35 3.86
CA ALA A 151 26.60 2.35 2.40
C ALA A 151 25.77 1.24 1.74
N GLU A 152 25.76 0.03 2.32
CA GLU A 152 24.92 -1.07 1.83
C GLU A 152 23.42 -0.76 1.99
N LEU A 153 23.01 -0.23 3.14
CA LEU A 153 21.63 0.19 3.40
C LEU A 153 21.19 1.32 2.46
N LEU A 154 22.08 2.27 2.13
CA LEU A 154 21.83 3.30 1.13
C LEU A 154 21.62 2.70 -0.26
N SER A 155 22.45 1.72 -0.65
CA SER A 155 22.31 1.02 -1.93
C SER A 155 20.96 0.30 -2.01
N LEU A 156 20.61 -0.48 -0.98
CA LEU A 156 19.31 -1.15 -0.90
C LEU A 156 18.14 -0.17 -0.94
N ASN A 157 18.26 0.97 -0.26
CA ASN A 157 17.22 1.99 -0.28
C ASN A 157 17.09 2.65 -1.66
N PHE A 158 18.21 2.91 -2.33
CA PHE A 158 18.21 3.45 -3.69
C PHE A 158 17.55 2.49 -4.67
N GLU A 159 17.92 1.20 -4.66
CA GLU A 159 17.32 0.17 -5.51
C GLU A 159 15.81 0.06 -5.28
N PHE A 160 15.39 0.10 -4.01
CA PHE A 160 13.97 0.08 -3.65
C PHE A 160 13.20 1.27 -4.22
N VAL A 161 13.72 2.49 -4.07
CA VAL A 161 13.09 3.70 -4.62
C VAL A 161 13.03 3.63 -6.15
N ALA A 162 14.11 3.19 -6.80
CA ALA A 162 14.13 3.03 -8.25
C ALA A 162 13.09 2.01 -8.75
N VAL A 163 12.84 0.93 -8.00
CA VAL A 163 11.77 -0.03 -8.30
C VAL A 163 10.39 0.63 -8.17
N LEU A 164 10.15 1.40 -7.12
CA LEU A 164 8.87 2.10 -6.94
C LEU A 164 8.60 3.12 -8.06
N ASP A 165 9.61 3.88 -8.47
CA ASP A 165 9.50 4.86 -9.56
C ASP A 165 9.19 4.17 -10.88
N ARG A 166 9.91 3.08 -11.21
CA ARG A 166 9.64 2.28 -12.40
C ARG A 166 8.23 1.66 -12.39
N GLU A 167 7.76 1.18 -11.23
CA GLU A 167 6.39 0.69 -11.10
C GLU A 167 5.34 1.79 -11.35
N ALA A 168 5.63 3.04 -10.95
CA ALA A 168 4.76 4.18 -11.21
C ALA A 168 4.72 4.53 -12.71
N GLU A 169 5.88 4.63 -13.37
CA GLU A 169 5.99 4.88 -14.81
C GLU A 169 5.23 3.82 -15.64
N VAL A 170 5.38 2.53 -15.29
CA VAL A 170 4.66 1.45 -15.98
C VAL A 170 3.16 1.56 -15.81
N LYS A 171 2.67 2.01 -14.65
CA LYS A 171 1.23 2.23 -14.42
C LYS A 171 0.72 3.41 -15.26
N GLU A 172 1.47 4.50 -15.31
CA GLU A 172 1.11 5.68 -16.11
C GLU A 172 1.07 5.37 -17.61
N ALA A 173 2.08 4.64 -18.11
CA ALA A 173 2.11 4.19 -19.50
C ALA A 173 0.90 3.31 -19.84
N LYS A 174 0.52 2.38 -18.95
CA LYS A 174 -0.68 1.54 -19.12
C LYS A 174 -1.97 2.36 -19.09
N ALA A 175 -2.09 3.33 -18.19
CA ALA A 175 -3.26 4.22 -18.13
C ALA A 175 -3.40 5.02 -19.43
N THR A 176 -2.29 5.56 -19.95
CA THR A 176 -2.25 6.30 -21.21
C THR A 176 -2.64 5.42 -22.40
N ALA A 177 -2.15 4.18 -22.44
CA ALA A 177 -2.52 3.21 -23.48
C ALA A 177 -4.02 2.89 -23.47
N VAL A 178 -4.64 2.74 -22.29
CA VAL A 178 -6.09 2.51 -22.16
C VAL A 178 -6.89 3.72 -22.62
N ILE A 179 -6.47 4.94 -22.26
CA ILE A 179 -7.12 6.19 -22.70
C ILE A 179 -7.05 6.32 -24.22
N THR A 180 -5.88 6.05 -24.81
CA THR A 180 -5.67 6.10 -26.26
C THR A 180 -6.54 5.05 -26.97
N ALA A 181 -6.55 3.80 -26.49
CA ALA A 181 -7.38 2.74 -27.05
C ALA A 181 -8.88 3.06 -26.96
N ARG A 182 -9.31 3.75 -25.89
CA ARG A 182 -10.69 4.22 -25.76
C ARG A 182 -11.02 5.31 -26.78
N ALA A 183 -10.14 6.30 -26.94
CA ALA A 183 -10.32 7.34 -27.94
C ALA A 183 -10.35 6.77 -29.37
N ASP A 184 -9.50 5.79 -29.66
CA ASP A 184 -9.49 5.08 -30.95
C ASP A 184 -10.79 4.29 -31.17
N ALA A 185 -11.31 3.63 -30.13
CA ALA A 185 -12.58 2.93 -30.19
C ALA A 185 -13.75 3.90 -30.44
N GLU A 186 -13.80 5.01 -29.70
CA GLU A 186 -14.79 6.08 -29.87
C GLU A 186 -14.72 6.68 -31.29
N MET A 187 -13.52 6.90 -31.83
CA MET A 187 -13.31 7.37 -33.20
C MET A 187 -13.75 6.35 -34.24
N MET A 188 -13.43 5.06 -34.06
CA MET A 188 -13.88 3.99 -34.96
C MET A 188 -15.41 3.87 -34.98
N GLU A 189 -16.06 4.02 -33.83
CA GLU A 189 -17.51 4.01 -33.74
C GLU A 189 -18.13 5.24 -34.39
N ALA A 190 -17.58 6.44 -34.16
CA ALA A 190 -18.04 7.68 -34.78
C ALA A 190 -17.84 7.73 -36.31
N THR A 191 -16.83 7.03 -36.84
CA THR A 191 -16.52 6.99 -38.28
C THR A 191 -17.22 5.86 -39.04
N LYS A 192 -17.91 4.97 -38.33
CA LYS A 192 -18.69 3.86 -38.90
C LYS A 192 -19.75 4.32 -39.93
N PRO A 193 -20.53 5.40 -39.69
CA PRO A 193 -21.50 5.89 -40.67
C PRO A 193 -20.84 6.38 -41.97
N VAL A 194 -19.69 7.04 -41.87
CA VAL A 194 -18.93 7.52 -43.04
C VAL A 194 -18.41 6.33 -43.87
N LYS A 195 -17.96 5.28 -43.20
CA LYS A 195 -17.50 4.05 -43.85
C LYS A 195 -18.64 3.32 -44.57
N GLU A 196 -19.83 3.28 -43.96
CA GLU A 196 -21.04 2.70 -44.56
C GLU A 196 -21.48 3.50 -45.81
N MET A 197 -21.50 4.84 -45.74
CA MET A 197 -21.79 5.71 -46.89
C MET A 197 -20.80 5.55 -48.05
N LEU A 198 -19.50 5.42 -47.75
CA LEU A 198 -18.46 5.17 -48.76
C LEU A 198 -18.60 3.80 -49.43
N GLN A 199 -19.04 2.78 -48.70
CA GLN A 199 -19.26 1.44 -49.25
C GLN A 199 -20.51 1.36 -50.15
N GLU A 200 -21.54 2.15 -49.87
CA GLU A 200 -22.70 2.29 -50.75
C GLU A 200 -22.37 3.06 -52.03
N ALA A 201 -21.52 4.09 -51.96
CA ALA A 201 -21.13 4.89 -53.12
C ALA A 201 -20.22 4.16 -54.13
N VAL A 202 -19.66 3.01 -53.77
CA VAL A 202 -18.74 2.20 -54.60
C VAL A 202 -19.46 0.97 -55.21
N LYS A 203 -20.75 0.78 -54.93
CA LYS A 203 -21.61 -0.22 -55.61
C LYS A 203 -22.40 0.41 -56.74
#